data_AF-A0A2E7STL1-F1
#
_entry.id   AF-A0A2E7STL1-F1
#
_cell.length_a   1.000
_cell.length_b   1.000
_cell.length_c   1.000
_cell.angle_alpha   90.00
_cell.angle_beta   90.00
_cell.angle_gamma   90.00
#
_symmetry.space_group_name_H-M   'P 1'
#
loop_
_entity.id
_entity.type
_entity.pdbx_description
1 polymer ?
#
loop_
_entity_poly.entity_id
_entity_poly.type
_entity_poly.pdbx_seq_one_letter_code
_entity_poly.pdbx_strand_id
1 'polypeptide(L)'
;MIASFIQKQRLGWLAAAALTLSFTTAQAGDWPKWRGPSADAYVAKGDSLPSSLGDTPDVVWKTKTGPGHSAVVIQGNLLAISEEQGDAEVLRMLDKRTGKELWKTAYGQTYPDDGFGAGPRCAPLFDGDLIYVQTCRGELSCLRVKDGSKVWGTDYQKNFRV
;
A
#
# COMPACT_ATOMS: atom_id res chain seq x y z
N MET A 1 -50.82 26.10 48.51
CA MET A 1 -50.24 24.74 48.44
C MET A 1 -49.50 24.64 47.12
N ILE A 2 -48.27 25.15 47.04
CA ILE A 2 -46.99 24.43 47.22
C ILE A 2 -46.88 23.21 46.30
N ALA A 3 -46.16 23.36 45.19
CA ALA A 3 -45.16 22.40 44.73
C ALA A 3 -44.27 23.06 43.67
N SER A 4 -43.09 23.49 44.11
CA SER A 4 -41.92 23.82 43.31
C SER A 4 -41.39 22.56 42.63
N PHE A 5 -41.01 22.62 41.35
CA PHE A 5 -40.03 21.70 40.79
C PHE A 5 -39.01 22.45 39.92
N ILE A 6 -37.76 22.16 40.25
CA ILE A 6 -36.53 22.84 39.86
C ILE A 6 -36.02 22.23 38.53
N GLN A 7 -35.23 23.03 37.80
CA GLN A 7 -34.06 22.59 37.01
C GLN A 7 -34.29 21.96 35.62
N LYS A 8 -33.91 22.67 34.55
CA LYS A 8 -32.53 22.63 34.00
C LYS A 8 -32.44 23.41 32.69
N GLN A 9 -31.52 24.37 32.68
CA GLN A 9 -31.01 25.04 31.49
C GLN A 9 -30.49 24.01 30.48
N ARG A 10 -30.91 24.11 29.22
CA ARG A 10 -30.25 23.44 28.09
C ARG A 10 -29.51 24.51 27.30
N LEU A 11 -28.26 24.75 27.68
CA LEU A 11 -27.31 25.49 26.86
C LEU A 11 -26.95 24.58 25.68
N GLY A 12 -27.39 24.93 24.48
CA GLY A 12 -27.11 24.20 23.26
C GLY A 12 -25.63 24.31 22.89
N TRP A 13 -24.95 23.17 22.79
CA TRP A 13 -23.59 23.08 22.27
C TRP A 13 -23.67 23.03 20.74
N LEU A 14 -23.29 24.11 20.07
CA LEU A 14 -22.97 24.11 18.64
C LEU A 14 -21.56 23.53 18.48
N ALA A 15 -21.46 22.22 18.23
CA ALA A 15 -20.21 21.61 17.79
C ALA A 15 -20.07 21.80 16.28
N ALA A 16 -19.25 22.76 15.87
CA ALA A 16 -18.80 22.88 14.48
C ALA A 16 -17.85 21.71 14.17
N ALA A 17 -18.32 20.73 13.40
CA ALA A 17 -17.48 19.66 12.88
C ALA A 17 -16.58 20.24 11.78
N ALA A 18 -15.33 20.56 12.11
CA ALA A 18 -14.31 20.91 11.13
C ALA A 18 -13.93 19.64 10.35
N LEU A 19 -14.45 19.52 9.13
CA LEU A 19 -14.08 18.47 8.19
C LEU A 19 -12.67 18.76 7.69
N THR A 20 -11.65 18.18 8.33
CA THR A 20 -10.27 18.23 7.82
C THR A 20 -10.20 17.39 6.56
N LEU A 21 -10.24 18.05 5.40
CA LEU A 21 -9.86 17.45 4.12
C LEU A 21 -8.36 17.14 4.18
N SER A 22 -8.01 15.87 4.42
CA SER A 22 -6.66 15.37 4.22
C SER A 22 -6.40 15.30 2.71
N PHE A 23 -5.72 16.31 2.17
CA PHE A 23 -5.17 16.23 0.82
C PHE A 23 -3.93 15.34 0.86
N THR A 24 -4.00 14.15 0.27
CA THR A 24 -2.82 13.35 -0.05
C THR A 24 -2.07 14.06 -1.17
N THR A 25 -1.05 14.83 -0.81
CA THR A 25 -0.12 15.39 -1.80
C THR A 25 0.71 14.24 -2.36
N ALA A 26 0.40 13.81 -3.59
CA ALA A 26 1.31 12.94 -4.34
C ALA A 26 2.61 13.72 -4.56
N GLN A 27 3.74 13.16 -4.11
CA GLN A 27 5.03 13.77 -4.37
C GLN A 27 5.45 13.43 -5.80
N ALA A 28 6.11 14.35 -6.50
CA ALA A 28 6.62 14.10 -7.85
C ALA A 28 7.44 12.79 -7.88
N GLY A 29 7.11 11.92 -8.83
CA GLY A 29 7.73 10.59 -8.96
C GLY A 29 7.18 9.50 -8.03
N ASP A 30 6.08 9.73 -7.31
CA ASP A 30 5.35 8.66 -6.63
C ASP A 30 4.60 7.77 -7.63
N TRP A 31 4.55 6.46 -7.33
CA TRP A 31 3.84 5.46 -8.12
C TRP A 31 3.17 4.46 -7.18
N PRO A 32 2.13 4.88 -6.41
CA PRO A 32 1.68 4.17 -5.22
C PRO A 32 0.89 2.89 -5.50
N LYS A 33 0.49 2.66 -6.76
CA LYS A 33 -0.42 1.56 -7.16
C LYS A 33 -0.21 1.12 -8.60
N TRP A 34 -0.86 0.01 -8.96
CA TRP A 34 -0.91 -0.46 -10.34
C TRP A 34 -1.33 0.67 -11.28
N ARG A 35 -0.54 0.88 -12.35
CA ARG A 35 -0.73 1.96 -13.33
C ARG A 35 -0.63 3.38 -12.77
N GLY A 36 0.04 3.57 -11.64
CA GLY A 36 0.49 4.89 -11.18
C GLY A 36 -0.57 5.71 -10.45
N PRO A 37 -0.31 7.01 -10.21
CA PRO A 37 -1.09 7.84 -9.30
C PRO A 37 -2.57 7.95 -9.68
N SER A 38 -2.88 8.01 -10.98
CA SER A 38 -4.24 8.08 -11.52
C SER A 38 -4.77 6.74 -12.02
N ALA A 39 -4.02 5.64 -11.84
CA ALA A 39 -4.33 4.29 -12.35
C ALA A 39 -4.56 4.22 -13.88
N ASP A 40 -4.00 5.16 -14.65
CA ASP A 40 -4.14 5.30 -16.09
C ASP A 40 -2.83 5.00 -16.87
N ALA A 41 -1.76 4.66 -16.14
CA ALA A 41 -0.39 4.42 -16.62
C ALA A 41 0.33 5.69 -17.11
N TYR A 42 -0.11 6.86 -16.65
CA TYR A 42 0.58 8.12 -16.87
C TYR A 42 1.24 8.63 -15.58
N VAL A 43 2.25 9.48 -15.75
CA VAL A 43 2.81 10.27 -14.64
C VAL A 43 1.75 11.22 -14.09
N ALA A 44 1.97 11.72 -12.87
CA ALA A 44 1.07 12.69 -12.28
C ALA A 44 0.94 13.95 -13.17
N LYS A 45 -0.23 14.60 -13.15
CA LYS A 45 -0.44 15.82 -13.91
C LYS A 45 0.57 16.89 -13.47
N GLY A 46 1.36 17.38 -14.43
CA GLY A 46 2.41 18.38 -14.17
C GLY A 46 3.80 17.77 -13.96
N ASP A 47 3.91 16.46 -13.77
CA ASP A 47 5.18 15.76 -13.84
C ASP A 47 5.58 15.52 -15.30
N SER A 48 6.89 15.38 -15.51
CA SER A 48 7.47 15.04 -16.80
C SER A 48 8.38 13.84 -16.66
N LEU A 49 8.28 12.90 -17.60
CA LEU A 49 9.31 11.88 -17.78
C LEU A 49 10.61 12.53 -18.28
N PRO A 50 11.77 11.93 -17.99
CA PRO A 50 13.02 12.34 -18.64
C PRO A 50 12.86 12.24 -20.16
N SER A 51 13.34 13.26 -20.88
CA SER A 51 13.26 13.31 -22.35
C SER A 51 14.14 12.25 -23.03
N SER A 52 15.12 11.71 -22.31
CA SER A 52 15.96 10.58 -22.70
C SER A 52 16.54 9.92 -21.45
N LEU A 53 16.73 8.59 -21.50
CA LEU A 53 17.49 7.83 -20.50
C LEU A 53 18.96 7.61 -20.93
N GLY A 54 19.35 8.14 -22.09
CA GLY A 54 20.57 7.77 -22.80
C GLY A 54 20.51 6.36 -23.39
N ASP A 55 21.55 5.96 -24.12
CA ASP A 55 21.65 4.62 -24.71
C ASP A 55 21.89 3.54 -23.64
N THR A 56 22.44 3.93 -22.49
CA THR A 56 22.69 3.04 -21.36
C THR A 56 22.56 3.84 -20.05
N PRO A 57 21.42 3.77 -19.36
CA PRO A 57 21.26 4.46 -18.08
C PRO A 57 22.19 3.87 -17.01
N ASP A 58 22.76 4.75 -16.19
CA ASP A 58 23.60 4.34 -15.07
C ASP A 58 22.80 3.54 -14.05
N VAL A 59 23.34 2.39 -13.66
CA VAL A 59 22.77 1.56 -12.60
C VAL A 59 23.13 2.17 -11.26
N VAL A 60 22.15 2.78 -10.58
CA VAL A 60 22.33 3.37 -9.24
C VAL A 60 22.47 2.27 -8.17
N TRP A 61 21.66 1.22 -8.24
CA TRP A 61 21.77 0.02 -7.40
C TRP A 61 20.99 -1.15 -8.02
N LYS A 62 21.27 -2.37 -7.55
CA LYS A 62 20.52 -3.59 -7.87
C LYS A 62 20.33 -4.42 -6.61
N THR A 63 19.21 -5.14 -6.54
CA THR A 63 18.94 -6.10 -5.46
C THR A 63 18.39 -7.39 -6.04
N LYS A 64 18.64 -8.51 -5.34
CA LYS A 64 18.07 -9.81 -5.71
C LYS A 64 16.67 -9.92 -5.12
N THR A 65 15.70 -10.25 -5.97
CA THR A 65 14.32 -10.55 -5.57
C THR A 65 14.07 -12.06 -5.61
N GLY A 66 13.04 -12.48 -4.90
CA GLY A 66 12.40 -13.78 -5.09
C GLY A 66 11.57 -13.83 -6.38
N PRO A 67 11.00 -15.00 -6.71
CA PRO A 67 10.03 -15.13 -7.80
C PRO A 67 8.82 -14.20 -7.61
N GLY A 68 8.19 -13.80 -8.72
CA GLY A 68 6.92 -13.09 -8.72
C GLY A 68 6.68 -12.22 -9.93
N HIS A 69 5.42 -11.85 -10.12
CA HIS A 69 4.91 -11.02 -11.22
C HIS A 69 4.34 -9.68 -10.74
N SER A 70 4.36 -9.43 -9.44
CA SER A 70 3.89 -8.18 -8.83
C SER A 70 4.65 -6.98 -9.39
N ALA A 71 3.90 -5.90 -9.64
CA ALA A 71 4.52 -4.59 -9.91
C ALA A 71 5.24 -4.06 -8.67
N VAL A 72 6.22 -3.19 -8.91
CA VAL A 72 6.88 -2.37 -7.88
C VAL A 72 6.07 -1.09 -7.70
N VAL A 73 5.89 -0.66 -6.46
CA VAL A 73 5.21 0.62 -6.14
C VAL A 73 6.07 1.49 -5.25
N ILE A 74 5.88 2.80 -5.36
CA ILE A 74 6.71 3.83 -4.72
C ILE A 74 5.83 4.86 -4.03
N GLN A 75 6.18 5.22 -2.79
CA GLN A 75 5.64 6.38 -2.06
C GLN A 75 6.78 7.09 -1.33
N GLY A 76 7.06 8.34 -1.71
CA GLY A 76 8.19 9.11 -1.19
C GLY A 76 9.52 8.38 -1.44
N ASN A 77 10.25 8.06 -0.37
CA ASN A 77 11.50 7.31 -0.44
C ASN A 77 11.35 5.80 -0.22
N LEU A 78 10.12 5.31 -0.19
CA LEU A 78 9.80 3.91 0.04
C LEU A 78 9.52 3.22 -1.29
N LEU A 79 10.07 2.03 -1.46
CA LEU A 79 9.83 1.16 -2.60
C LEU A 79 9.37 -0.19 -2.07
N ALA A 80 8.20 -0.64 -2.49
CA ALA A 80 7.63 -1.91 -2.07
C ALA A 80 7.63 -2.92 -3.23
N ILE A 81 8.12 -4.13 -2.93
CA ILE A 81 8.14 -5.27 -3.85
C ILE A 81 7.43 -6.42 -3.16
N SER A 82 6.57 -7.12 -3.91
CA SER A 82 6.06 -8.40 -3.46
C SER A 82 6.65 -9.55 -4.26
N GLU A 83 7.06 -10.59 -3.55
CA GLU A 83 7.82 -11.72 -4.07
C GLU A 83 7.59 -12.96 -3.20
N GLU A 84 7.96 -14.13 -3.71
CA GLU A 84 7.99 -15.36 -2.92
C GLU A 84 9.31 -15.49 -2.14
N GLN A 85 9.22 -15.89 -0.87
CA GLN A 85 10.34 -16.35 -0.08
C GLN A 85 9.95 -17.66 0.62
N GLY A 86 10.50 -18.78 0.14
CA GLY A 86 10.14 -20.10 0.66
C GLY A 86 8.70 -20.46 0.30
N ASP A 87 7.87 -20.72 1.31
CA ASP A 87 6.45 -21.06 1.21
C ASP A 87 5.51 -19.88 1.48
N ALA A 88 6.05 -18.64 1.52
CA ALA A 88 5.29 -17.43 1.75
C ALA A 88 5.41 -16.40 0.62
N GLU A 89 4.30 -15.68 0.38
CA GLU A 89 4.32 -14.40 -0.31
C GLU A 89 4.69 -13.31 0.70
N VAL A 90 5.72 -12.52 0.35
CA VAL A 90 6.34 -11.53 1.24
C VAL A 90 6.27 -10.16 0.59
N LEU A 91 5.91 -9.16 1.40
CA LEU A 91 6.08 -7.75 1.06
C LEU A 91 7.41 -7.28 1.64
N ARG A 92 8.32 -6.86 0.78
CA ARG A 92 9.61 -6.27 1.16
C ARG A 92 9.55 -4.77 0.95
N MET A 93 9.85 -4.00 2.00
CA MET A 93 9.97 -2.55 1.94
C MET A 93 11.44 -2.15 1.87
N LEU A 94 11.78 -1.35 0.86
CA LEU A 94 13.14 -0.91 0.58
C LEU A 94 13.24 0.62 0.63
N ASP A 95 14.42 1.11 0.98
CA ASP A 95 14.81 2.48 0.70
C ASP A 95 15.03 2.65 -0.81
N LYS A 96 14.26 3.52 -1.46
CA LYS A 96 14.30 3.73 -2.92
C LYS A 96 15.66 4.21 -3.42
N ARG A 97 16.42 4.97 -2.62
CA ARG A 97 17.71 5.53 -3.06
C ARG A 97 18.84 4.53 -2.98
N THR A 98 18.79 3.62 -2.00
CA THR A 98 19.91 2.74 -1.68
C THR A 98 19.63 1.26 -1.95
N GLY A 99 18.36 0.86 -2.11
CA GLY A 99 17.94 -0.53 -2.23
C GLY A 99 18.02 -1.32 -0.91
N LYS A 100 18.36 -0.66 0.21
CA LYS A 100 18.46 -1.29 1.53
C LYS A 100 17.08 -1.74 2.01
N GLU A 101 16.99 -2.97 2.50
CA GLU A 101 15.78 -3.48 3.18
C GLU A 101 15.53 -2.71 4.47
N LEU A 102 14.32 -2.18 4.60
CA LEU A 102 13.82 -1.51 5.80
C LEU A 102 13.10 -2.51 6.70
N TRP A 103 12.20 -3.29 6.11
CA TRP A 103 11.49 -4.40 6.75
C TRP A 103 10.89 -5.33 5.69
N LYS A 104 10.45 -6.51 6.14
CA LYS A 104 9.65 -7.43 5.32
C LYS A 104 8.58 -8.12 6.15
N THR A 105 7.44 -8.41 5.53
CA THR A 105 6.30 -9.08 6.16
C THR A 105 5.76 -10.16 5.25
N ALA A 106 5.75 -11.41 5.71
CA ALA A 106 4.98 -12.47 5.08
C ALA A 106 3.48 -12.20 5.29
N TYR A 107 2.69 -12.30 4.23
CA TYR A 107 1.26 -11.97 4.29
C TYR A 107 0.32 -13.08 3.79
N GLY A 108 0.88 -14.23 3.43
CA GLY A 108 0.16 -15.50 3.25
C GLY A 108 1.03 -16.52 2.53
N GLN A 109 0.47 -17.70 2.27
CA GLN A 109 1.21 -18.79 1.62
C GLN A 109 1.37 -18.55 0.11
N THR A 110 2.46 -19.06 -0.46
CA THR A 110 2.62 -19.09 -1.92
C THR A 110 1.49 -19.87 -2.58
N TYR A 111 1.24 -19.52 -3.84
CA TYR A 111 0.29 -20.24 -4.67
C TYR A 111 1.00 -21.41 -5.37
N PRO A 112 0.37 -22.59 -5.49
CA PRO A 112 0.97 -23.70 -6.23
C PRO A 112 1.23 -23.30 -7.68
N ASP A 113 2.25 -23.90 -8.30
CA ASP A 113 2.45 -23.75 -9.74
C ASP A 113 1.23 -24.30 -10.49
N ASP A 114 0.48 -23.38 -11.11
CA ASP A 114 -0.73 -23.62 -11.89
C ASP A 114 -0.44 -23.55 -13.40
N GLY A 115 0.83 -23.50 -13.80
CA GLY A 115 1.27 -23.31 -15.18
C GLY A 115 1.34 -21.83 -15.61
N PHE A 116 0.99 -20.88 -14.74
CA PHE A 116 1.11 -19.44 -14.99
C PHE A 116 2.29 -18.78 -14.25
N GLY A 117 3.22 -19.60 -13.74
CA GLY A 117 4.41 -19.14 -13.02
C GLY A 117 4.12 -18.74 -11.57
N ALA A 118 5.20 -18.46 -10.84
CA ALA A 118 5.17 -18.14 -9.42
C ALA A 118 4.31 -16.90 -9.10
N GLY A 119 3.67 -16.90 -7.92
CA GLY A 119 3.15 -15.66 -7.34
C GLY A 119 4.29 -14.78 -6.82
N PRO A 120 4.00 -13.62 -6.21
CA PRO A 120 2.72 -12.93 -6.14
C PRO A 120 2.37 -12.24 -7.46
N ARG A 121 1.07 -12.07 -7.74
CA ARG A 121 0.56 -11.42 -8.97
C ARG A 121 -0.02 -10.03 -8.72
N CYS A 122 -0.59 -9.79 -7.54
CA CYS A 122 -1.20 -8.53 -7.19
C CYS A 122 -0.13 -7.48 -6.84
N ALA A 123 -0.23 -6.29 -7.44
CA ALA A 123 0.59 -5.15 -7.05
C ALA A 123 0.18 -4.64 -5.66
N PRO A 124 1.13 -4.32 -4.76
CA PRO A 124 0.84 -3.61 -3.54
C PRO A 124 0.20 -2.25 -3.82
N LEU A 125 -0.56 -1.73 -2.86
CA LEU A 125 -1.22 -0.43 -2.93
C LEU A 125 -0.87 0.37 -1.69
N PHE A 126 -0.14 1.48 -1.86
CA PHE A 126 0.02 2.48 -0.81
C PHE A 126 -1.26 3.33 -0.68
N ASP A 127 -1.62 3.64 0.56
CA ASP A 127 -2.65 4.59 0.95
C ASP A 127 -2.22 5.30 2.25
N GLY A 128 -1.41 6.35 2.11
CA GLY A 128 -0.83 7.09 3.23
C GLY A 128 0.03 6.19 4.11
N ASP A 129 -0.36 6.02 5.37
CA ASP A 129 0.37 5.21 6.36
C ASP A 129 0.09 3.70 6.26
N LEU A 130 -0.74 3.28 5.30
CA LEU A 130 -1.15 1.90 5.08
C LEU A 130 -0.68 1.39 3.72
N ILE A 131 -0.42 0.08 3.66
CA ILE A 131 -0.16 -0.64 2.42
C ILE A 131 -0.99 -1.92 2.38
N TYR A 132 -1.64 -2.14 1.24
CA TYR A 132 -2.49 -3.31 1.01
C TYR A 132 -1.78 -4.29 0.08
N VAL A 133 -1.88 -5.56 0.42
CA VAL A 133 -1.33 -6.68 -0.36
C VAL A 133 -2.34 -7.81 -0.38
N GLN A 134 -2.37 -8.54 -1.50
CA GLN A 134 -3.26 -9.68 -1.65
C GLN A 134 -2.48 -10.86 -2.20
N THR A 135 -2.62 -12.03 -1.57
CA THR A 135 -2.01 -13.23 -2.11
C THR A 135 -2.74 -13.73 -3.35
N CYS A 136 -2.06 -14.55 -4.14
CA CYS A 136 -2.72 -15.32 -5.20
C CYS A 136 -3.82 -16.26 -4.67
N ARG A 137 -3.80 -16.59 -3.38
CA ARG A 137 -4.85 -17.37 -2.69
C ARG A 137 -6.08 -16.54 -2.27
N GLY A 138 -6.05 -15.22 -2.43
CA GLY A 138 -7.16 -14.33 -2.06
C GLY A 138 -7.12 -13.86 -0.61
N GLU A 139 -5.98 -13.92 0.07
CA GLU A 139 -5.80 -13.30 1.38
C GLU A 139 -5.43 -11.83 1.20
N LEU A 140 -6.36 -10.91 1.49
CA LEU A 140 -6.10 -9.47 1.54
C LEU A 140 -5.60 -9.08 2.94
N SER A 141 -4.47 -8.40 3.01
CA SER A 141 -3.91 -7.85 4.25
C SER A 141 -3.66 -6.34 4.12
N CYS A 142 -3.96 -5.62 5.20
CA CYS A 142 -3.59 -4.22 5.41
C CYS A 142 -2.47 -4.15 6.43
N LEU A 143 -1.34 -3.56 6.05
CA LEU A 143 -0.14 -3.44 6.87
C LEU A 143 0.18 -1.96 7.10
N ARG A 144 0.85 -1.63 8.21
CA ARG A 144 1.42 -0.30 8.44
C ARG A 144 2.66 -0.12 7.59
N VAL A 145 2.76 1.01 6.88
CA VAL A 145 3.95 1.37 6.09
C VAL A 145 5.19 1.52 6.97
N LYS A 146 5.01 1.98 8.21
CA LYS A 146 6.10 2.27 9.15
C LYS A 146 6.97 1.04 9.48
N ASP A 147 6.34 -0.11 9.70
CA ASP A 147 7.01 -1.29 10.29
C ASP A 147 6.51 -2.63 9.73
N GLY A 148 5.58 -2.61 8.78
CA GLY A 148 5.02 -3.83 8.19
C GLY A 148 4.06 -4.59 9.10
N SER A 149 3.69 -4.05 10.27
CA SER A 149 2.76 -4.69 11.19
C SER A 149 1.35 -4.78 10.59
N LYS A 150 0.69 -5.93 10.76
CA LYS A 150 -0.67 -6.16 10.26
C LYS A 150 -1.68 -5.35 11.07
N VAL A 151 -2.50 -4.57 10.37
CA VAL A 151 -3.63 -3.83 10.94
C VAL A 151 -4.88 -4.71 10.92
N TRP A 152 -5.19 -5.29 9.76
CA TRP A 152 -6.30 -6.22 9.57
C TRP A 152 -6.05 -7.10 8.34
N GLY A 153 -6.87 -8.12 8.14
CA GLY A 153 -6.91 -8.89 6.90
C GLY A 153 -8.20 -9.67 6.75
N THR A 154 -8.48 -10.14 5.54
CA THR A 154 -9.59 -11.05 5.22
C THR A 154 -9.11 -12.09 4.22
N ASP A 155 -9.67 -13.29 4.31
CA ASP A 155 -9.48 -14.36 3.34
C ASP A 155 -10.75 -14.49 2.53
N TYR A 156 -10.68 -14.26 1.22
CA TYR A 156 -11.87 -14.25 0.38
C TYR A 156 -12.52 -15.63 0.24
N GLN A 157 -11.70 -16.66 0.05
CA GLN A 157 -12.14 -18.05 -0.09
C GLN A 157 -12.86 -18.50 1.18
N LYS A 158 -12.26 -18.25 2.34
CA LYS A 158 -12.81 -18.64 3.64
C LYS A 158 -14.04 -17.84 4.04
N ASN A 159 -14.00 -16.51 3.88
CA ASN A 159 -15.02 -15.63 4.45
C ASN A 159 -16.21 -15.38 3.52
N PHE A 160 -16.02 -15.49 2.19
CA PHE A 160 -17.05 -15.14 1.21
C PHE A 160 -17.37 -16.27 0.21
N ARG A 161 -16.65 -17.39 0.25
CA ARG A 161 -16.89 -18.58 -0.61
C ARG A 161 -16.84 -18.24 -2.12
N VAL A 162 -15.92 -17.35 -2.48
CA VAL A 162 -15.56 -16.99 -3.86
C VAL A 162 -14.16 -17.47 -4.16
#